data_AF-A0A087U8G8-F1
#
_entry.id   AF-A0A087U8G8-F1
#
_cell.length_a   1.000
_cell.length_b   1.000
_cell.length_c   1.000
_cell.angle_alpha   90.00
_cell.angle_beta   90.00
_cell.angle_gamma   90.00
#
_symmetry.space_group_name_H-M   'P 1'
#
loop_
_entity.id
_entity.type
_entity.pdbx_description
1 polymer ?
#
loop_
_entity_poly.entity_id
_entity_poly.type
_entity_poly.pdbx_seq_one_letter_code
_entity_poly.pdbx_strand_id
1 'polypeptide(L)'
;MTLGDVVEHLSSVAAGPVDLSAPIQWASEKKKCFDTFLVFTDHLASTEVGDLLSIFRNYKENMNLPNTRYFLSTLCDKESSFPYEEASMLNVVGFNPKLLKMIQDFTCGIF
;
A
#
# COMPACT_ATOMS: atom_id res chain seq x y z
N MET A 1 5.82 -24.74 -2.95
CA MET A 1 6.15 -23.52 -2.20
C MET A 1 5.52 -23.63 -0.83
N THR A 2 6.35 -23.88 0.17
CA THR A 2 5.98 -23.86 1.59
C THR A 2 6.17 -22.45 2.16
N LEU A 3 5.69 -22.20 3.38
CA LEU A 3 6.03 -20.96 4.09
C LEU A 3 7.55 -20.84 4.31
N GLY A 4 8.25 -21.95 4.54
CA GLY A 4 9.70 -21.97 4.69
C GLY A 4 10.41 -21.48 3.43
N ASP A 5 9.98 -21.96 2.26
CA ASP A 5 10.54 -21.55 0.96
C ASP A 5 10.39 -20.03 0.74
N VAL A 6 9.25 -19.46 1.15
CA VAL A 6 8.98 -18.01 1.03
C VAL A 6 9.90 -17.20 1.94
N VAL A 7 10.06 -17.63 3.20
CA VAL A 7 10.92 -16.95 4.17
C VAL A 7 12.38 -16.99 3.72
N GLU A 8 12.87 -18.13 3.25
CA GLU A 8 14.24 -18.27 2.75
C GLU A 8 14.48 -17.36 1.55
N HIS A 9 13.53 -17.35 0.59
CA HIS A 9 13.63 -16.49 -0.58
C HIS A 9 13.64 -15.01 -0.20
N LEU A 10 12.68 -14.55 0.61
CA LEU A 10 12.60 -13.14 1.01
C LEU A 10 13.82 -12.70 1.82
N SER A 11 14.40 -13.59 2.63
CA SER A 11 15.62 -13.30 3.41
C SER A 11 16.87 -13.12 2.54
N SER A 12 16.84 -13.61 1.30
CA SER A 12 17.93 -13.43 0.33
C SER A 12 17.84 -12.12 -0.46
N VAL A 13 16.69 -11.44 -0.43
CA VAL A 13 16.47 -10.18 -1.14
C VAL A 13 17.10 -9.04 -0.37
N ALA A 14 18.01 -8.31 -1.01
CA ALA A 14 18.64 -7.14 -0.40
C ALA A 14 17.59 -6.04 -0.13
N ALA A 15 17.55 -5.56 1.11
CA ALA A 15 16.69 -4.45 1.50
C ALA A 15 17.29 -3.12 1.01
N GLY A 16 16.46 -2.31 0.35
CA GLY A 16 16.78 -0.95 -0.07
C GLY A 16 15.96 0.09 0.70
N PRO A 17 16.08 1.39 0.34
CA PRO A 17 15.16 2.40 0.84
C PRO A 17 13.72 2.05 0.46
N VAL A 18 12.78 2.31 1.37
CA VAL A 18 11.36 2.09 1.12
C VAL A 18 10.77 3.31 0.44
N ASP A 19 10.07 3.11 -0.68
CA ASP A 19 9.24 4.11 -1.33
C ASP A 19 7.80 3.59 -1.47
N LEU A 20 6.87 4.24 -0.77
CA LEU A 20 5.45 3.85 -0.79
C LEU A 20 4.77 4.14 -2.14
N SER A 21 5.33 5.05 -2.94
CA SER A 21 4.75 5.43 -4.23
C SER A 21 5.17 4.51 -5.38
N ALA A 22 6.24 3.73 -5.19
CA ALA A 22 6.84 2.89 -6.24
C ALA A 22 5.85 1.92 -6.91
N PRO A 23 4.91 1.23 -6.21
CA PRO A 23 3.94 0.37 -6.86
C PRO A 23 3.00 1.13 -7.82
N ILE A 24 2.57 2.34 -7.44
CA ILE A 24 1.68 3.17 -8.25
C ILE A 24 2.44 3.73 -9.46
N GLN A 25 3.68 4.18 -9.26
CA GLN A 25 4.53 4.65 -10.34
C GLN A 25 4.79 3.53 -11.36
N TRP A 26 5.16 2.34 -10.91
CA TRP A 26 5.34 1.18 -11.79
C TRP A 26 4.06 0.84 -12.56
N ALA A 27 2.90 0.85 -11.90
CA ALA A 27 1.62 0.62 -12.56
C ALA A 27 1.32 1.71 -13.62
N SER A 28 1.64 2.97 -13.30
CA SER A 28 1.49 4.11 -14.21
C SER A 28 2.37 3.94 -15.46
N GLU A 29 3.66 3.66 -15.27
CA GLU A 29 4.63 3.46 -16.33
C GLU A 29 4.27 2.28 -17.24
N LYS A 30 3.80 1.18 -16.64
CA LYS A 30 3.39 -0.03 -17.37
C LYS A 30 1.97 0.05 -17.91
N LYS A 31 1.24 1.14 -17.66
CA LYS A 31 -0.17 1.31 -18.03
C LYS A 31 -1.03 0.12 -17.57
N LYS A 32 -0.81 -0.31 -16.33
CA LYS A 32 -1.53 -1.42 -15.71
C LYS A 32 -2.60 -0.87 -14.77
N CYS A 33 -3.83 -1.34 -14.96
CA CYS A 33 -4.97 -0.95 -14.15
C CYS A 33 -5.12 -1.88 -12.94
N PHE A 34 -5.21 -1.28 -11.77
CA PHE A 34 -5.45 -1.93 -10.48
C PHE A 34 -6.53 -1.16 -9.71
N ASP A 35 -7.49 -1.90 -9.16
CA ASP A 35 -8.55 -1.36 -8.29
C ASP A 35 -8.06 -1.14 -6.86
N THR A 36 -7.04 -1.88 -6.43
CA THR A 36 -6.48 -1.71 -5.09
C THR A 36 -4.97 -1.97 -5.08
N PHE A 37 -4.24 -1.09 -4.41
CA PHE A 37 -2.86 -1.31 -4.00
C PHE A 37 -2.83 -1.76 -2.54
N LEU A 38 -2.24 -2.92 -2.27
CA LEU A 38 -1.96 -3.42 -0.92
C LEU A 38 -0.46 -3.33 -0.68
N VAL A 39 -0.03 -2.51 0.27
CA VAL A 39 1.38 -2.29 0.59
C VAL A 39 1.64 -2.69 2.02
N PHE A 40 2.64 -3.55 2.23
CA PHE A 40 3.10 -4.01 3.53
C PHE A 40 4.51 -3.51 3.76
N THR A 41 4.75 -2.88 4.91
CA THR A 41 6.07 -2.36 5.29
C THR A 41 6.25 -2.48 6.79
N ASP A 42 7.48 -2.69 7.25
CA ASP A 42 7.86 -2.61 8.66
C ASP A 42 8.35 -1.20 9.07
N HIS A 43 8.58 -0.31 8.11
CA HIS A 43 9.12 1.03 8.30
C HIS A 43 8.29 2.10 7.58
N LEU A 44 8.18 3.30 8.17
CA LEU A 44 7.68 4.49 7.46
C LEU A 44 8.72 4.94 6.44
N ALA A 45 8.43 4.74 5.16
CA ALA A 45 9.28 5.23 4.07
C ALA A 45 9.70 6.70 4.29
N SER A 46 10.90 7.04 3.80
CA SER A 46 11.37 8.42 3.69
C SER A 46 10.58 9.24 2.65
N THR A 47 9.59 8.65 1.98
CA THR A 47 8.69 9.35 1.06
C THR A 47 7.91 10.39 1.85
N GLU A 48 8.13 11.68 1.54
CA GLU A 48 7.27 12.73 2.07
C GLU A 48 5.83 12.41 1.68
N VAL A 49 4.93 12.34 2.65
CA VAL A 49 3.57 11.83 2.44
C VAL A 49 2.79 12.68 1.42
N GLY A 50 3.21 13.93 1.17
CA GLY A 50 2.67 14.79 0.12
C GLY A 50 2.90 14.25 -1.31
N ASP A 51 4.01 13.55 -1.56
CA ASP A 51 4.32 12.99 -2.87
C ASP A 51 3.42 11.78 -3.18
N LEU A 52 3.16 10.92 -2.19
CA LEU A 52 2.32 9.74 -2.38
C LEU A 52 0.88 10.11 -2.80
N LEU A 53 0.27 11.07 -2.11
CA LEU A 53 -1.11 11.48 -2.40
C LEU A 53 -1.26 12.06 -3.81
N SER A 54 -0.32 12.90 -4.22
CA SER A 54 -0.34 13.50 -5.57
C SER A 54 -0.14 12.45 -6.66
N ILE A 55 0.81 11.52 -6.48
CA ILE A 55 1.05 10.40 -7.40
C ILE A 55 -0.18 9.50 -7.50
N PHE A 56 -0.83 9.20 -6.37
CA PHE A 56 -2.02 8.37 -6.34
C PHE A 56 -3.20 9.01 -7.08
N ARG A 57 -3.47 10.29 -6.84
CA ARG A 57 -4.51 11.04 -7.56
C ARG A 57 -4.24 11.08 -9.06
N ASN A 58 -3.00 11.37 -9.45
CA ASN A 58 -2.59 11.41 -10.85
C ASN A 58 -2.78 10.05 -11.54
N TYR A 59 -2.48 8.95 -10.85
CA TYR A 59 -2.76 7.60 -11.37
C TYR A 59 -4.27 7.38 -11.59
N LYS A 60 -5.11 7.73 -10.61
CA LYS A 60 -6.57 7.59 -10.71
C LYS A 60 -7.14 8.37 -11.89
N GLU A 61 -6.68 9.61 -12.08
CA GLU A 61 -7.11 10.48 -13.17
C GLU A 61 -6.65 9.95 -14.53
N ASN A 62 -5.36 9.66 -14.68
CA ASN A 62 -4.78 9.23 -15.96
C ASN A 62 -5.25 7.84 -16.40
N MET A 63 -5.54 6.95 -15.46
CA MET A 63 -6.06 5.60 -15.75
C MET A 63 -7.59 5.55 -15.78
N ASN A 64 -8.28 6.65 -15.48
CA ASN A 64 -9.74 6.70 -15.34
C ASN A 64 -10.29 5.67 -14.33
N LEU A 65 -9.64 5.59 -13.15
CA LEU A 65 -9.98 4.68 -12.05
C LEU A 65 -10.30 5.46 -10.76
N PRO A 66 -11.43 6.18 -10.70
CA PRO A 66 -11.78 7.03 -9.54
C PRO A 66 -11.99 6.25 -8.24
N ASN A 67 -12.30 4.95 -8.35
CA ASN A 67 -12.56 4.06 -7.22
C ASN A 67 -11.33 3.28 -6.76
N THR A 68 -10.13 3.52 -7.34
CA THR A 68 -8.93 2.85 -6.84
C THR A 68 -8.68 3.20 -5.38
N ARG A 69 -8.30 2.19 -4.60
CA ARG A 69 -8.00 2.30 -3.17
C ARG A 69 -6.55 1.94 -2.87
N TYR A 70 -6.02 2.52 -1.79
CA TYR A 70 -4.68 2.27 -1.30
C TYR A 70 -4.73 1.82 0.15
N PHE A 71 -4.27 0.61 0.42
CA PHE A 71 -4.21 0.04 1.76
C PHE A 71 -2.76 -0.14 2.16
N LEU A 72 -2.36 0.51 3.26
CA LEU A 72 -1.06 0.37 3.88
C LEU A 72 -1.19 -0.46 5.15
N SER A 73 -0.31 -1.43 5.33
CA SER A 73 -0.12 -2.11 6.60
C SER A 73 1.30 -1.89 7.11
N THR A 74 1.42 -1.17 8.23
CA THR A 74 2.70 -0.97 8.94
C THR A 74 2.86 -2.03 10.02
N LEU A 75 3.78 -2.98 9.84
CA LEU A 75 3.85 -4.18 10.69
C LEU A 75 4.46 -3.92 12.08
N CYS A 76 5.34 -2.93 12.20
CA CYS A 76 6.15 -2.70 13.41
C CYS A 76 5.98 -1.30 14.02
N ASP A 77 5.19 -0.43 13.40
CA ASP A 77 5.00 0.95 13.88
C ASP A 77 3.98 1.00 15.04
N LYS A 78 4.06 2.03 15.88
CA LYS A 78 3.07 2.32 16.91
C LYS A 78 2.21 3.54 16.59
N GLU A 79 2.69 4.46 15.74
CA GLU A 79 2.05 5.79 15.58
C GLU A 79 1.94 6.28 14.13
N SER A 80 2.31 5.47 13.13
CA SER A 80 2.07 5.84 11.73
C SER A 80 0.59 6.14 11.47
N SER A 81 0.29 7.35 11.05
CA SER A 81 -1.01 7.75 10.50
C SER A 81 -0.77 8.41 9.15
N PHE A 82 -1.72 8.25 8.23
CA PHE A 82 -1.74 9.12 7.06
C PHE A 82 -2.10 10.54 7.55
N PRO A 83 -1.30 11.56 7.23
CA PRO A 83 -1.58 12.95 7.61
C PRO A 83 -2.74 13.56 6.80
N TYR A 84 -3.32 12.81 5.86
CA TYR A 84 -4.39 13.27 4.98
C TYR A 84 -5.62 12.39 5.08
N GLU A 85 -6.79 13.02 5.25
CA GLU A 85 -8.10 12.38 5.16
C GLU A 85 -8.49 12.17 3.69
N GLU A 86 -7.98 11.13 3.05
CA GLU A 86 -8.53 10.66 1.78
C GLU A 86 -9.23 9.32 1.98
N ALA A 87 -10.54 9.26 1.74
CA ALA A 87 -11.36 8.07 1.97
C ALA A 87 -10.92 6.84 1.13
N SER A 88 -10.14 7.07 0.06
CA SER A 88 -9.53 6.01 -0.74
C SER A 88 -8.17 5.51 -0.21
N MET A 89 -7.69 6.00 0.93
CA MET A 89 -6.44 5.55 1.56
C MET A 89 -6.70 5.10 3.01
N LEU A 90 -6.15 3.95 3.40
CA LEU A 90 -6.29 3.40 4.75
C LEU A 90 -4.93 2.89 5.24
N ASN A 91 -4.51 3.32 6.43
CA ASN A 91 -3.37 2.74 7.13
C ASN A 91 -3.85 1.86 8.29
N VAL A 92 -3.35 0.64 8.37
CA VAL A 92 -3.59 -0.28 9.48
C VAL A 92 -2.27 -0.68 10.11
N VAL A 93 -2.17 -0.47 11.41
CA VAL A 93 -0.97 -0.82 12.18
C VAL A 93 -1.07 -2.27 12.66
N GLY A 94 0.01 -3.02 12.44
CA GLY A 94 0.26 -4.36 12.95
C GLY A 94 -0.39 -5.49 12.15
N PHE A 95 -0.08 -6.70 12.59
CA PHE A 95 -0.66 -7.93 12.04
C PHE A 95 -1.77 -8.44 12.97
N ASN A 96 -3.03 -8.20 12.61
CA ASN A 96 -4.17 -8.58 13.43
C ASN A 96 -5.08 -9.61 12.73
N PRO A 97 -5.82 -10.46 13.47
CA PRO A 97 -6.70 -11.48 12.87
C PRO A 97 -7.84 -10.94 12.01
N LYS A 98 -8.17 -9.64 12.16
CA LYS A 98 -9.23 -8.97 11.39
C LYS A 98 -8.69 -8.30 10.12
N LEU A 99 -7.39 -8.36 9.85
CA LEU A 99 -6.73 -7.66 8.76
C LEU A 99 -7.33 -8.01 7.40
N LEU A 100 -7.56 -9.30 7.15
CA LEU A 100 -8.18 -9.76 5.90
C LEU A 100 -9.60 -9.21 5.72
N LYS A 101 -10.38 -9.16 6.80
CA LYS A 101 -11.73 -8.61 6.77
C LYS A 101 -11.71 -7.09 6.51
N MET A 102 -10.78 -6.37 7.14
CA MET A 102 -10.59 -4.94 6.90
C MET A 102 -10.16 -4.65 5.45
N ILE A 103 -9.23 -5.43 4.90
CA ILE A 103 -8.84 -5.32 3.49
C ILE A 103 -10.07 -5.53 2.60
N GLN A 104 -10.83 -6.61 2.81
CA GLN A 104 -12.03 -6.91 2.02
C GLN A 104 -13.04 -5.76 2.10
N ASP A 105 -13.44 -5.37 3.30
CA ASP A 105 -14.47 -4.34 3.50
C ASP A 105 -14.03 -2.99 2.92
N PHE A 106 -12.75 -2.65 3.05
CA PHE A 106 -12.18 -1.43 2.50
C PHE A 106 -12.16 -1.48 0.97
N THR A 107 -11.65 -2.56 0.36
CA THR A 107 -11.61 -2.71 -1.09
C THR A 107 -13.01 -2.67 -1.73
N CYS A 108 -14.01 -3.24 -1.07
CA CYS A 108 -15.40 -3.24 -1.53
C CYS A 108 -16.16 -1.93 -1.24
N GLY A 109 -15.57 -0.99 -0.50
CA GLY A 109 -16.23 0.28 -0.15
C GLY A 109 -17.39 0.14 0.82
N ILE A 110 -17.27 -0.79 1.76
CA ILE A 110 -18.24 -1.03 2.84
C ILE A 110 -17.99 -0.08 4.03
N PHE A 111 -16.80 0.52 4.09
CA PHE A 111 -16.43 1.59 5.02
C PHE A 111 -16.90 2.96 4.55
#